data_AF-A0A7C5M036-F1
#
_entry.id   AF-A0A7C5M036-F1
#
_cell.length_a   1.000
_cell.length_b   1.000
_cell.length_c   1.000
_cell.angle_alpha   90.00
_cell.angle_beta   90.00
_cell.angle_gamma   90.00
#
_symmetry.space_group_name_H-M   'P 1'
#
loop_
_entity.id
_entity.type
_entity.pdbx_description
1 polymer ?
#
loop_
_entity_poly.entity_id
_entity_poly.type
_entity_poly.pdbx_seq_one_letter_code
_entity_poly.pdbx_strand_id
1 'polypeptide(L)'
;MRIFISLIFLALATAQPVPAQDEGAEPAAPEATTPTAAPAPDSSLAVTLDIIPAGTHTLDEFLWLQRPLVIFADTPADPRFVQQMEYIHARPEDLIARDVVVIIDTAPEARSPIREALRPRGFSLVLIGKDGQIYLRKPLPWHVREIVRSIDKMPIRKQELRDRRLVTNP
;
A
#
# COMPACT_ATOMS: atom_id res chain seq x y z
N MET A 1 20.26 59.14 2.48
CA MET A 1 20.12 59.52 1.06
C MET A 1 18.89 58.77 0.56
N ARG A 2 17.68 59.36 0.61
CA ARG A 2 17.07 60.35 -0.31
C ARG A 2 16.43 59.71 -1.56
N ILE A 3 15.08 59.63 -1.51
CA ILE A 3 14.07 59.73 -2.60
C ILE A 3 14.10 58.58 -3.66
N PHE A 4 13.00 57.84 -3.90
CA PHE A 4 11.99 57.99 -4.97
C PHE A 4 11.23 56.63 -5.09
N ILE A 5 10.02 56.43 -5.64
CA ILE A 5 9.00 57.30 -6.27
C ILE A 5 7.59 56.87 -5.75
N SER A 6 6.62 57.80 -5.81
CA SER A 6 5.19 57.68 -5.53
C SER A 6 4.37 57.06 -6.69
N LEU A 7 3.35 56.26 -6.39
CA LEU A 7 2.20 55.95 -7.27
C LEU A 7 0.99 55.66 -6.37
N ILE A 8 0.23 56.70 -6.00
CA ILE A 8 -1.05 57.07 -6.64
C ILE A 8 -2.07 55.92 -6.54
N PHE A 9 -2.86 55.96 -5.47
CA PHE A 9 -4.16 55.29 -5.37
C PHE A 9 -5.22 56.39 -5.21
N LEU A 10 -5.99 56.65 -6.27
CA LEU A 10 -7.08 57.63 -6.23
C LEU A 10 -8.19 57.20 -7.20
N ALA A 11 -9.29 56.69 -6.63
CA ALA A 11 -10.61 56.65 -7.26
C ALA A 11 -11.66 56.50 -6.16
N LEU A 12 -11.99 57.62 -5.49
CA LEU A 12 -13.14 57.71 -4.60
C LEU A 12 -14.41 57.79 -5.47
N ALA A 13 -15.30 56.80 -5.39
CA ALA A 13 -16.59 56.81 -6.06
C ALA A 13 -17.72 56.64 -5.03
N THR A 14 -18.75 57.47 -5.14
CA THR A 14 -19.74 57.75 -4.11
C THR A 14 -20.92 56.79 -4.09
N ALA A 15 -21.42 56.46 -2.89
CA ALA A 15 -22.70 55.78 -2.73
C ALA A 15 -23.91 56.74 -2.98
N GLN A 16 -24.93 56.23 -3.66
CA GLN A 16 -26.28 56.80 -3.75
C GLN A 16 -27.29 55.64 -3.70
N PRO A 17 -28.36 55.70 -2.88
CA PRO A 17 -29.45 54.73 -2.89
C PRO A 17 -30.58 55.18 -3.83
N VAL A 18 -31.29 54.23 -4.44
CA VAL A 18 -32.55 54.48 -5.19
C VAL A 18 -33.60 53.44 -4.77
N PRO A 19 -34.85 53.84 -4.46
CA PRO A 19 -35.87 52.93 -3.92
C PRO A 19 -36.74 52.23 -4.98
N ALA A 20 -37.14 51.00 -4.63
CA ALA A 20 -38.47 50.38 -4.73
C ALA A 20 -39.44 50.61 -5.91
N GLN A 21 -39.94 49.47 -6.42
CA GLN A 21 -41.29 49.21 -7.00
C GLN A 21 -41.58 49.84 -8.38
N ASP A 22 -42.34 49.22 -9.30
CA ASP A 22 -43.53 48.37 -9.08
C ASP A 22 -43.74 47.25 -10.16
N GLU A 23 -44.81 46.45 -9.99
CA GLU A 23 -45.26 45.21 -10.67
C GLU A 23 -45.27 45.14 -12.22
N GLY A 24 -45.26 43.89 -12.76
CA GLY A 24 -45.31 43.67 -14.22
C GLY A 24 -45.39 42.23 -14.78
N ALA A 25 -46.12 41.30 -14.13
CA ALA A 25 -46.67 40.02 -14.67
C ALA A 25 -45.76 38.93 -15.32
N GLU A 26 -45.75 37.75 -14.68
CA GLU A 26 -45.98 36.35 -15.15
C GLU A 26 -46.02 35.94 -16.65
N PRO A 27 -46.00 34.62 -17.01
CA PRO A 27 -45.75 33.40 -16.20
C PRO A 27 -44.82 32.34 -16.83
N ALA A 28 -44.24 31.43 -16.03
CA ALA A 28 -43.93 30.04 -16.44
C ALA A 28 -43.60 29.13 -15.24
N ALA A 29 -44.21 27.94 -15.20
CA ALA A 29 -43.84 26.81 -14.35
C ALA A 29 -43.00 25.80 -15.19
N PRO A 30 -42.67 24.59 -14.69
CA PRO A 30 -41.90 24.29 -13.48
C PRO A 30 -40.73 23.33 -13.77
N GLU A 31 -39.52 23.59 -13.26
CA GLU A 31 -38.43 22.60 -13.31
C GLU A 31 -37.85 22.30 -11.93
N ALA A 32 -38.15 21.09 -11.45
CA ALA A 32 -37.41 20.47 -10.36
C ALA A 32 -36.12 19.87 -10.91
N THR A 33 -34.96 20.29 -10.39
CA THR A 33 -33.68 19.64 -10.69
C THR A 33 -32.93 19.26 -9.42
N THR A 34 -32.98 17.96 -9.13
CA THR A 34 -32.00 17.12 -8.43
C THR A 34 -31.24 17.67 -7.20
N PRO A 35 -31.38 17.05 -6.01
CA PRO A 35 -30.38 17.25 -4.97
C PRO A 35 -29.03 16.69 -5.42
N THR A 36 -27.95 17.42 -5.12
CA THR A 36 -26.57 16.94 -5.26
C THR A 36 -26.39 15.67 -4.46
N ALA A 37 -26.30 14.53 -5.15
CA ALA A 37 -25.79 13.31 -4.57
C ALA A 37 -24.30 13.49 -4.28
N ALA A 38 -23.94 13.73 -3.02
CA ALA A 38 -22.57 13.57 -2.58
C ALA A 38 -22.15 12.12 -2.84
N PRO A 39 -20.96 11.86 -3.41
CA PRO A 39 -20.46 10.49 -3.52
C PRO A 39 -20.29 9.94 -2.11
N ALA A 40 -21.09 8.94 -1.75
CA ALA A 40 -20.81 8.14 -0.57
C ALA A 40 -19.43 7.50 -0.77
N PRO A 41 -18.57 7.45 0.26
CA PRO A 41 -17.35 6.67 0.17
C PRO A 41 -17.75 5.20 0.07
N ASP A 42 -17.63 4.63 -1.14
CA ASP A 42 -17.67 3.19 -1.36
C ASP A 42 -16.46 2.58 -0.65
N SER A 43 -16.65 2.29 0.64
CA SER A 43 -15.66 1.69 1.53
C SER A 43 -15.55 0.19 1.23
N SER A 44 -15.26 -0.13 -0.03
CA SER A 44 -14.78 -1.44 -0.43
C SER A 44 -13.52 -1.72 0.38
N LEU A 45 -13.53 -2.82 1.15
CA LEU A 45 -12.41 -3.22 1.99
C LEU A 45 -11.27 -3.70 1.09
N ALA A 46 -10.47 -2.75 0.60
CA ALA A 46 -9.32 -3.00 -0.26
C ALA A 46 -8.23 -3.74 0.54
N VAL A 47 -8.26 -5.07 0.50
CA VAL A 47 -7.24 -5.91 1.10
C VAL A 47 -5.90 -5.56 0.48
N THR A 48 -5.01 -5.02 1.29
CA THR A 48 -3.69 -4.53 0.89
C THR A 48 -2.62 -5.51 1.37
N LEU A 49 -1.47 -5.54 0.70
CA LEU A 49 -0.36 -6.40 1.11
C LEU A 49 0.33 -5.81 2.33
N ASP A 50 0.46 -6.59 3.40
CA ASP A 50 1.22 -6.19 4.59
C ASP A 50 2.71 -6.14 4.27
N ILE A 51 3.30 -4.95 4.37
CA ILE A 51 4.72 -4.68 4.16
C ILE A 51 5.24 -3.97 5.42
N ILE A 52 6.10 -4.64 6.19
CA ILE A 52 6.58 -4.17 7.50
C ILE A 52 8.12 -4.13 7.56
N PRO A 53 8.73 -3.21 8.34
CA PRO A 53 10.15 -3.30 8.67
C PRO A 53 10.41 -4.48 9.62
N ALA A 54 11.60 -5.09 9.56
CA ALA A 54 11.96 -6.16 10.49
C ALA A 54 12.01 -5.69 11.95
N GLY A 55 12.58 -4.52 12.21
CA GLY A 55 12.55 -3.86 13.53
C GLY A 55 12.88 -4.80 14.70
N THR A 56 11.94 -4.92 15.63
CA THR A 56 12.00 -5.83 16.79
C THR A 56 11.21 -7.13 16.59
N HIS A 57 10.63 -7.36 15.41
CA HIS A 57 9.85 -8.57 15.14
C HIS A 57 10.73 -9.81 15.14
N THR A 58 10.11 -10.93 15.48
CA THR A 58 10.67 -12.29 15.51
C THR A 58 9.96 -13.17 14.48
N LEU A 59 10.59 -14.27 14.06
CA LEU A 59 9.97 -15.19 13.11
C LEU A 59 8.78 -15.96 13.72
N ASP A 60 8.77 -16.11 15.04
CA ASP A 60 7.77 -16.90 15.76
C ASP A 60 6.37 -16.25 15.76
N GLU A 61 6.30 -14.92 15.63
CA GLU A 61 5.07 -14.14 15.50
C GLU A 61 4.21 -14.53 14.28
N PHE A 62 4.83 -15.09 13.25
CA PHE A 62 4.15 -15.45 11.99
C PHE A 62 3.80 -16.94 11.89
N LEU A 63 4.21 -17.76 12.86
CA LEU A 63 3.93 -19.20 12.88
C LEU A 63 2.42 -19.46 12.82
N TRP A 64 2.04 -20.35 11.91
CA TRP A 64 0.68 -20.77 11.58
C TRP A 64 -0.25 -19.68 11.02
N LEU A 65 0.10 -18.39 11.17
CA LEU A 65 -0.70 -17.24 10.74
C LEU A 65 -0.39 -16.83 9.30
N GLN A 66 0.87 -16.51 8.99
CA GLN A 66 1.29 -15.89 7.72
C GLN A 66 2.58 -16.54 7.17
N ARG A 67 2.95 -16.20 5.94
CA ARG A 67 4.18 -16.66 5.27
C ARG A 67 5.16 -15.49 5.15
N PRO A 68 6.22 -15.40 5.98
CA PRO A 68 7.20 -14.34 5.85
C PRO A 68 7.98 -14.43 4.54
N LEU A 69 7.90 -13.37 3.73
CA LEU A 69 8.82 -13.08 2.64
C LEU A 69 9.79 -12.00 3.12
N VAL A 70 10.94 -12.43 3.64
CA VAL A 70 11.95 -11.52 4.20
C VAL A 70 12.90 -11.06 3.10
N ILE A 71 13.08 -9.75 2.96
CA ILE A 71 13.94 -9.11 1.97
C ILE A 71 15.00 -8.29 2.71
N PHE A 72 16.23 -8.77 2.64
CA PHE A 72 17.40 -8.10 3.17
C PHE A 72 18.08 -7.25 2.09
N ALA A 73 18.62 -6.11 2.49
CA ALA A 73 19.60 -5.33 1.75
C ALA A 73 20.60 -4.66 2.71
N ASP A 74 21.63 -4.03 2.14
CA ASP A 74 22.60 -3.22 2.89
C ASP A 74 22.19 -1.73 2.99
N THR A 75 21.27 -1.30 2.13
CA THR A 75 20.72 0.06 2.08
C THR A 75 19.38 0.04 1.34
N PRO A 76 18.40 0.93 1.66
CA PRO A 76 17.17 1.07 0.90
C PRO A 76 17.40 1.53 -0.56
N ALA A 77 18.61 2.03 -0.89
CA ALA A 77 18.99 2.42 -2.23
C ALA A 77 19.64 1.30 -3.08
N ASP A 78 19.70 0.05 -2.59
CA ASP A 78 20.25 -1.07 -3.38
C ASP A 78 19.36 -1.33 -4.62
N PRO A 79 19.90 -1.30 -5.85
CA PRO A 79 19.12 -1.55 -7.06
C PRO A 79 18.35 -2.88 -7.04
N ARG A 80 18.87 -3.90 -6.36
CA ARG A 80 18.21 -5.21 -6.20
C ARG A 80 17.00 -5.10 -5.28
N PHE A 81 17.09 -4.29 -4.23
CA PHE A 81 15.97 -4.03 -3.33
C PHE A 81 14.86 -3.28 -4.05
N VAL A 82 15.19 -2.19 -4.75
CA VAL A 82 14.23 -1.42 -5.56
C VAL A 82 13.54 -2.33 -6.59
N GLN A 83 14.32 -3.11 -7.35
CA GLN A 83 13.80 -4.05 -8.35
C GLN A 83 12.87 -5.12 -7.73
N GLN A 84 13.16 -5.61 -6.52
CA GLN A 84 12.31 -6.56 -5.83
C GLN A 84 10.98 -5.93 -5.38
N MET A 85 11.02 -4.68 -4.89
CA MET A 85 9.82 -3.95 -4.50
C MET A 85 8.93 -3.65 -5.71
N GLU A 86 9.50 -3.29 -6.86
CA GLU A 86 8.76 -3.15 -8.13
C GLU A 86 8.01 -4.43 -8.49
N TYR A 87 8.65 -5.60 -8.38
CA TYR A 87 7.98 -6.89 -8.67
C TYR A 87 6.83 -7.18 -7.70
N ILE A 88 6.95 -6.78 -6.43
CA ILE A 88 5.92 -6.95 -5.40
C ILE A 88 4.74 -6.03 -5.65
N HIS A 89 4.99 -4.74 -5.89
CA HIS A 89 3.96 -3.75 -6.20
C HIS A 89 3.25 -4.01 -7.54
N ALA A 90 3.89 -4.73 -8.48
CA ALA A 90 3.26 -5.11 -9.74
C ALA A 90 2.20 -6.22 -9.60
N ARG A 91 2.24 -7.05 -8.53
CA ARG A 91 1.27 -8.13 -8.24
C ARG A 91 1.09 -8.42 -6.73
N PRO A 92 0.63 -7.45 -5.91
CA PRO A 92 0.39 -7.69 -4.50
C PRO A 92 -0.71 -8.73 -4.24
N GLU A 93 -1.74 -8.79 -5.08
CA GLU A 93 -2.90 -9.70 -4.96
C GLU A 93 -2.51 -11.18 -4.97
N ASP A 94 -1.49 -11.52 -5.76
CA ASP A 94 -0.95 -12.87 -5.88
C ASP A 94 -0.26 -13.33 -4.57
N LEU A 95 0.29 -12.39 -3.80
CA LEU A 95 0.89 -12.64 -2.49
C LEU A 95 -0.17 -12.67 -1.38
N ILE A 96 -1.12 -11.73 -1.41
CA ILE A 96 -2.25 -11.64 -0.46
C ILE A 96 -3.06 -12.94 -0.46
N ALA A 97 -3.38 -13.52 -1.62
CA ALA A 97 -4.15 -14.76 -1.75
C ALA A 97 -3.45 -16.02 -1.15
N ARG A 98 -2.23 -15.86 -0.63
CA ARG A 98 -1.36 -16.88 -0.05
C ARG A 98 -0.91 -16.53 1.37
N ASP A 99 -1.55 -15.53 2.00
CA ASP A 99 -1.28 -15.07 3.36
C ASP A 99 0.19 -14.67 3.56
N VAL A 100 0.79 -14.03 2.55
CA VAL A 100 2.19 -13.57 2.59
C VAL A 100 2.27 -12.21 3.25
N VAL A 101 3.23 -12.07 4.17
CA VAL A 101 3.66 -10.79 4.74
C VAL A 101 5.08 -10.50 4.26
N VAL A 102 5.34 -9.27 3.81
CA VAL A 102 6.66 -8.85 3.34
C VAL A 102 7.38 -8.16 4.47
N ILE A 103 8.54 -8.68 4.85
CA ILE A 103 9.38 -8.12 5.91
C ILE A 103 10.64 -7.53 5.29
N ILE A 104 10.87 -6.24 5.50
CA ILE A 104 11.98 -5.48 4.91
C ILE A 104 13.04 -5.20 5.97
N ASP A 105 14.29 -5.52 5.66
CA ASP A 105 15.44 -5.12 6.47
C ASP A 105 16.55 -4.57 5.58
N THR A 106 16.66 -3.23 5.56
CA THR A 106 17.61 -2.46 4.75
C THR A 106 18.71 -1.78 5.59
N ALA A 107 18.82 -2.13 6.88
CA ALA A 107 19.72 -1.49 7.86
C ALA A 107 20.54 -2.55 8.63
N PRO A 108 21.67 -3.04 8.08
CA PRO A 108 22.47 -4.10 8.69
C PRO A 108 22.93 -3.84 10.13
N GLU A 109 23.23 -2.58 10.44
CA GLU A 109 23.65 -2.10 11.75
C GLU A 109 22.55 -2.17 12.82
N ALA A 110 21.27 -2.20 12.44
CA ALA A 110 20.15 -2.29 13.36
C ALA A 110 20.02 -3.68 14.04
N ARG A 111 20.65 -4.71 13.47
CA ARG A 111 20.70 -6.10 14.01
C ARG A 111 19.33 -6.61 14.47
N SER A 112 18.33 -6.55 13.58
CA SER A 112 16.99 -7.09 13.87
C SER A 112 17.07 -8.57 14.29
N PRO A 113 16.17 -9.08 15.16
CA PRO A 113 16.18 -10.49 15.56
C PRO A 113 16.08 -11.44 14.36
N ILE A 114 15.31 -11.05 13.35
CA ILE A 114 15.16 -11.76 12.08
C ILE A 114 16.49 -11.81 11.29
N ARG A 115 17.28 -10.73 11.28
CA ARG A 115 18.63 -10.70 10.65
C ARG A 115 19.62 -11.58 11.39
N GLU A 116 19.62 -11.58 12.72
CA GLU A 116 20.52 -12.42 13.53
C GLU A 116 20.21 -13.92 13.39
N ALA A 117 18.92 -14.27 13.29
CA ALA A 117 18.44 -15.63 13.03
C ALA A 117 18.75 -16.10 11.60
N LEU A 118 18.45 -15.27 10.59
CA LEU A 118 18.58 -15.68 9.19
C LEU A 118 19.97 -15.48 8.58
N ARG A 119 20.84 -14.68 9.21
CA ARG A 119 22.25 -14.42 8.83
C ARG A 119 22.45 -14.16 7.31
N PRO A 120 21.78 -13.15 6.74
CA PRO A 120 21.92 -12.80 5.32
C PRO A 120 23.33 -12.30 4.99
N ARG A 121 23.66 -12.27 3.69
CA ARG A 121 24.89 -11.68 3.16
C ARG A 121 24.52 -10.71 2.03
N GLY A 122 24.58 -9.42 2.31
CA GLY A 122 24.09 -8.38 1.40
C GLY A 122 22.61 -8.55 1.08
N PHE A 123 22.23 -8.24 -0.17
CA PHE A 123 20.88 -8.54 -0.66
C PHE A 123 20.55 -10.03 -0.56
N SER A 124 19.45 -10.36 0.12
CA SER A 124 18.93 -11.72 0.15
C SER A 124 17.42 -11.76 0.33
N LEU A 125 16.75 -12.53 -0.51
CA LEU A 125 15.34 -12.88 -0.36
C LEU A 125 15.23 -14.25 0.30
N VAL A 126 14.42 -14.34 1.36
CA VAL A 126 14.14 -15.57 2.12
C VAL A 126 12.63 -15.78 2.20
N LEU A 127 12.15 -16.96 1.81
CA LEU A 127 10.74 -17.35 1.93
C LEU A 127 10.59 -18.40 3.03
N ILE A 128 9.71 -18.10 3.99
CA ILE A 128 9.42 -18.92 5.16
C ILE A 128 7.96 -19.35 5.11
N GLY A 129 7.69 -20.61 5.46
CA GLY A 129 6.34 -21.14 5.54
C GLY A 129 5.66 -20.82 6.88
N LYS A 130 4.34 -21.04 6.93
CA LYS A 130 3.56 -21.00 8.19
C LYS A 130 4.05 -22.03 9.24
N ASP A 131 4.80 -23.03 8.82
CA ASP A 131 5.47 -24.03 9.67
C ASP A 131 6.84 -23.56 10.20
N GLY A 132 7.22 -22.31 9.96
CA GLY A 132 8.52 -21.73 10.32
C GLY A 132 9.69 -22.22 9.46
N GLN A 133 9.46 -23.13 8.50
CA GLN A 133 10.54 -23.70 7.68
C GLN A 133 10.96 -22.74 6.58
N ILE A 134 12.28 -22.67 6.33
CA ILE A 134 12.84 -21.88 5.23
C ILE A 134 12.74 -22.71 3.95
N TYR A 135 11.84 -22.32 3.05
CA TYR A 135 11.63 -23.00 1.76
C TYR A 135 12.53 -22.49 0.64
N LEU A 136 13.01 -21.25 0.74
CA LEU A 136 13.82 -20.64 -0.30
C LEU A 136 14.78 -19.60 0.26
N ARG A 137 15.98 -19.55 -0.31
CA ARG A 137 16.89 -18.40 -0.23
C ARG A 137 17.39 -18.03 -1.63
N LYS A 138 17.45 -16.73 -1.94
CA LYS A 138 18.02 -16.20 -3.20
C LYS A 138 18.91 -14.98 -2.92
N PRO A 139 20.06 -14.82 -3.61
CA PRO A 139 20.92 -13.64 -3.54
C PRO A 139 20.58 -12.59 -4.62
N LEU A 140 19.46 -12.75 -5.32
CA LEU A 140 19.04 -11.93 -6.46
C LEU A 140 17.52 -11.69 -6.38
N PRO A 141 17.02 -10.57 -6.95
CA PRO A 141 15.58 -10.31 -7.03
C PRO A 141 14.85 -11.43 -7.77
N TRP A 142 13.61 -11.70 -7.35
CA TRP A 142 12.79 -12.77 -7.88
C TRP A 142 11.34 -12.31 -8.07
N HIS A 143 10.81 -12.56 -9.26
CA HIS A 143 9.46 -12.16 -9.64
C HIS A 143 8.39 -12.87 -8.79
N VAL A 144 7.27 -12.18 -8.55
CA VAL A 144 6.16 -12.69 -7.71
C VAL A 144 5.57 -14.01 -8.23
N ARG A 145 5.43 -14.19 -9.54
CA ARG A 145 4.92 -15.42 -10.16
C ARG A 145 5.75 -16.65 -9.76
N GLU A 146 7.06 -16.48 -9.63
CA GLU A 146 8.01 -17.52 -9.28
C GLU A 146 8.00 -17.78 -7.75
N ILE A 147 7.87 -16.73 -6.93
CA ILE A 147 7.61 -16.82 -5.47
C ILE A 147 6.33 -17.63 -5.23
N VAL A 148 5.23 -17.24 -5.87
CA VAL A 148 3.93 -17.91 -5.88
C VAL A 148 4.04 -19.39 -6.26
N ARG A 149 4.73 -19.70 -7.36
CA ARG A 149 4.99 -21.09 -7.79
C ARG A 149 5.82 -21.89 -6.78
N SER A 150 6.59 -21.25 -5.91
CA SER A 150 7.29 -21.90 -4.80
C SER A 150 6.35 -22.16 -3.62
N ILE A 151 5.48 -21.19 -3.29
CA ILE A 151 4.49 -21.31 -2.21
C ILE A 151 3.48 -22.42 -2.51
N ASP A 152 2.94 -22.47 -3.73
CA ASP A 152 1.94 -23.48 -4.13
C ASP A 152 2.49 -24.92 -4.17
N LYS A 153 3.82 -25.09 -4.04
CA LYS A 153 4.48 -26.41 -3.90
C LYS A 153 4.64 -26.86 -2.44
N MET A 154 4.52 -25.97 -1.46
CA MET A 154 4.71 -26.28 -0.03
C MET A 154 3.69 -27.33 0.47
N PRO A 155 4.07 -28.28 1.34
CA PRO A 155 3.15 -29.25 1.93
C PRO A 155 1.95 -28.61 2.62
N ILE A 156 2.17 -27.57 3.43
CA ILE A 156 1.11 -26.85 4.15
C ILE A 156 0.14 -26.13 3.20
N ARG A 157 0.64 -25.53 2.11
CA ARG A 157 -0.21 -24.91 1.08
C ARG A 157 -1.05 -25.94 0.33
N LYS A 158 -0.50 -27.12 0.04
CA LYS A 158 -1.24 -28.23 -0.56
C LYS A 158 -2.34 -28.76 0.37
N GLN A 159 -2.13 -28.72 1.69
CA GLN A 159 -3.16 -29.05 2.68
C GLN A 159 -4.29 -28.01 2.66
N GLU A 160 -3.98 -26.71 2.78
CA GLU A 160 -4.98 -25.61 2.68
C GLU A 160 -5.87 -25.72 1.42
N LEU A 161 -5.28 -26.08 0.28
CA LEU A 161 -6.00 -26.24 -0.99
C LEU A 161 -6.88 -27.50 -1.03
N ARG A 162 -6.47 -28.60 -0.38
CA ARG A 162 -7.32 -29.80 -0.21
C ARG A 162 -8.52 -29.47 0.67
N ASP A 163 -8.27 -28.85 1.82
CA ASP A 163 -9.31 -28.57 2.81
C ASP A 163 -10.34 -27.58 2.26
N ARG A 164 -9.89 -26.54 1.56
CA ARG A 164 -10.77 -25.62 0.83
C ARG A 164 -11.64 -26.34 -0.20
N ARG A 165 -11.09 -27.28 -0.97
CA ARG A 165 -11.86 -28.06 -1.95
C ARG A 165 -12.96 -28.91 -1.30
N LEU A 166 -12.69 -29.50 -0.13
CA LEU A 166 -13.68 -30.27 0.62
C LEU A 166 -14.81 -29.39 1.16
N VAL A 167 -14.50 -28.17 1.62
CA VAL A 167 -15.52 -27.21 2.08
C VAL A 167 -16.39 -26.68 0.93
N THR A 168 -15.83 -26.45 -0.27
CA THR A 168 -16.56 -25.91 -1.42
C THR A 168 -17.40 -26.97 -2.17
N ASN A 169 -17.10 -28.26 -2.01
CA ASN A 169 -17.82 -29.36 -2.65
C ASN A 169 -18.30 -30.38 -1.60
N PRO A 170 -19.35 -30.06 -0.83
CA PRO A 170 -19.98 -30.99 0.11
C PRO A 170 -20.67 -32.18 -0.59
#